data_AF-A0A1Y3UH93-F1
#
_entry.id   AF-A0A1Y3UH93-F1
#
_cell.length_a   1.000
_cell.length_b   1.000
_cell.length_c   1.000
_cell.angle_alpha   90.00
_cell.angle_beta   90.00
_cell.angle_gamma   90.00
#
_symmetry.space_group_name_H-M   'P 1'
#
loop_
_entity.id
_entity.type
_entity.pdbx_description
1 polymer ?
#
loop_
_entity_poly.entity_id
_entity_poly.type
_entity_poly.pdbx_seq_one_letter_code
_entity_poly.pdbx_strand_id
1 'polypeptide(L)'
;MKTRVAVRNLRLCTKDCLCLYVCPTGATDTENSIIDTEKCLGCGACADACPSGAISMMPLDLPPQQPKTSAVLARSDELAERKAQEELAAQRLSAHAEDEALGRLAAAVARAARLVNEDIMREAGYMLPQSANARALLDALATQSLSADAPHEVARQLLERIPMNEGQAAEGGDNDPSPIPAGATATYRCLMCGAVFEVPEGEEPVCPVCGARGSSLEKI
;
A
#
# COMPACT_ATOMS: atom_id res chain seq x y z
N MET A 1 26.05 -7.06 0.75
CA MET A 1 24.74 -7.56 0.30
C MET A 1 23.93 -6.38 -0.18
N LYS A 2 23.20 -6.48 -1.29
CA LYS A 2 22.41 -5.34 -1.81
C LYS A 2 21.13 -5.17 -0.98
N THR A 3 20.71 -3.94 -0.76
CA THR A 3 19.49 -3.59 0.01
C THR A 3 18.32 -3.18 -0.88
N ARG A 4 18.58 -2.96 -2.17
CA ARG A 4 17.61 -2.52 -3.18
C ARG A 4 17.94 -3.12 -4.55
N VAL A 5 16.94 -3.22 -5.41
CA VAL A 5 17.05 -3.70 -6.79
C VAL A 5 16.35 -2.74 -7.74
N ALA A 6 16.82 -2.69 -8.99
CA ALA A 6 16.15 -1.92 -10.02
C ALA A 6 14.95 -2.69 -10.57
N VAL A 7 13.82 -2.01 -10.76
CA VAL A 7 12.60 -2.56 -11.36
C VAL A 7 12.17 -1.67 -12.51
N ARG A 8 11.75 -2.28 -13.63
CA ARG A 8 11.35 -1.56 -14.85
C ARG A 8 9.83 -1.58 -15.03
N ASN A 9 9.21 -0.41 -15.13
CA ASN A 9 7.81 -0.25 -15.53
C ASN A 9 7.70 -0.26 -17.06
N LEU A 10 7.21 -1.37 -17.61
CA LEU A 10 7.09 -1.55 -19.06
C LEU A 10 6.13 -0.55 -19.73
N ARG A 11 5.15 -0.01 -19.00
CA ARG A 11 4.22 1.01 -19.52
C ARG A 11 4.89 2.36 -19.76
N LEU A 12 5.99 2.64 -19.05
CA LEU A 12 6.77 3.88 -19.19
C LEU A 12 7.99 3.70 -20.10
N CYS A 13 8.35 2.47 -20.45
CA CYS A 13 9.57 2.17 -21.19
C CYS A 13 9.43 2.56 -22.68
N THR A 14 10.17 3.59 -23.08
CA THR A 14 10.24 4.14 -24.45
C THR A 14 11.29 3.49 -25.35
N LYS A 15 12.05 2.52 -24.84
CA LYS A 15 13.07 1.74 -25.57
C LYS A 15 14.28 2.54 -26.09
N ASP A 16 14.66 3.62 -25.41
CA ASP A 16 15.96 4.30 -25.64
C ASP A 16 17.17 3.43 -25.23
N CYS A 17 16.94 2.43 -24.38
CA CYS A 17 17.89 1.36 -24.03
C CYS A 17 19.23 1.80 -23.42
N LEU A 18 19.38 3.06 -22.97
CA LEU A 18 20.59 3.53 -22.25
C LEU A 18 20.92 2.66 -21.02
N CYS A 19 19.90 2.15 -20.34
CA CYS A 19 20.06 1.23 -19.22
C CYS A 19 20.94 0.00 -19.53
N LEU A 20 20.94 -0.49 -20.78
CA LEU A 20 21.76 -1.62 -21.23
C LEU A 20 23.26 -1.29 -21.20
N TYR A 21 23.61 -0.08 -21.63
CA TYR A 21 25.01 0.36 -21.74
C TYR A 21 25.61 0.77 -20.40
N VAL A 22 24.79 1.28 -19.47
CA VAL A 22 25.27 1.73 -18.15
C VAL A 22 25.25 0.65 -17.07
N CYS A 23 24.65 -0.51 -17.33
CA CYS A 23 24.59 -1.60 -16.37
C CYS A 23 25.89 -2.41 -16.36
N PRO A 24 26.70 -2.37 -15.28
CA PRO A 24 28.01 -3.02 -15.27
C PRO A 24 27.93 -4.55 -15.23
N THR A 25 26.79 -5.12 -14.84
CA THR A 25 26.58 -6.57 -14.75
C THR A 25 25.68 -7.15 -15.84
N GLY A 26 25.18 -6.30 -16.74
CA GLY A 26 24.19 -6.71 -17.74
C GLY A 26 22.83 -7.11 -17.15
N ALA A 27 22.52 -6.77 -15.89
CA ALA A 27 21.24 -7.12 -15.26
C ALA A 27 20.00 -6.55 -15.98
N THR A 28 20.17 -5.48 -16.76
CA THR A 28 19.09 -4.84 -17.53
C THR A 28 18.89 -5.45 -18.93
N ASP A 29 19.81 -6.32 -19.35
CA ASP A 29 19.88 -6.94 -20.68
C ASP A 29 19.13 -8.28 -20.67
N THR A 30 17.82 -8.18 -20.90
CA THR A 30 16.90 -9.31 -20.88
C THR A 30 15.87 -9.19 -21.99
N GLU A 31 15.56 -10.33 -22.63
CA GLU A 31 14.59 -10.40 -23.73
C GLU A 31 13.16 -10.02 -23.31
N ASN A 32 12.79 -10.35 -22.07
CA ASN A 32 11.46 -10.05 -21.51
C ASN A 32 11.38 -8.63 -20.90
N SER A 33 12.46 -7.84 -20.98
CA SER A 33 12.54 -6.51 -20.39
C SER A 33 12.38 -6.47 -18.85
N ILE A 34 12.46 -7.60 -18.15
CA ILE A 34 12.46 -7.70 -16.69
C ILE A 34 13.92 -7.67 -16.21
N ILE A 35 14.25 -6.76 -15.28
CA ILE A 35 15.62 -6.68 -14.75
C ILE A 35 15.94 -7.94 -13.96
N ASP A 36 17.07 -8.56 -14.26
CA ASP A 36 17.60 -9.73 -13.58
C ASP A 36 18.03 -9.32 -12.14
N THR A 37 17.20 -9.69 -11.18
CA THR A 37 17.43 -9.34 -9.77
C THR A 37 18.61 -10.09 -9.18
N GLU A 38 19.08 -11.20 -9.75
CA GLU A 38 20.25 -11.92 -9.23
C GLU A 38 21.54 -11.17 -9.59
N LYS A 39 21.65 -10.71 -10.85
CA LYS A 39 22.79 -9.92 -11.36
C LYS A 39 22.78 -8.45 -10.92
N CYS A 40 21.63 -7.90 -10.56
CA CYS A 40 21.52 -6.51 -10.15
C CYS A 40 22.33 -6.23 -8.88
N LEU A 41 23.21 -5.22 -8.89
CA LEU A 41 23.99 -4.81 -7.71
C LEU A 41 23.26 -3.78 -6.83
N GLY A 42 22.15 -3.22 -7.30
CA GLY A 42 21.42 -2.16 -6.59
C GLY A 42 22.05 -0.76 -6.70
N CYS A 43 22.96 -0.54 -7.66
CA CYS A 43 23.73 0.72 -7.77
C CYS A 43 22.88 1.93 -8.16
N GLY A 44 21.90 1.78 -9.05
CA GLY A 44 21.01 2.86 -9.50
C GLY A 44 21.34 3.47 -10.86
N ALA A 45 22.49 3.16 -11.46
CA ALA A 45 22.94 3.76 -12.72
C ALA A 45 21.91 3.67 -13.87
N CYS A 46 21.19 2.54 -13.97
CA CYS A 46 20.15 2.36 -14.96
C CYS A 46 18.89 3.21 -14.71
N ALA A 47 18.57 3.51 -13.45
CA ALA A 47 17.48 4.41 -13.09
C ALA A 47 17.85 5.85 -13.47
N ASP A 48 19.05 6.28 -13.08
CA ASP A 48 19.56 7.64 -13.36
C ASP A 48 19.69 7.92 -14.86
N ALA A 49 20.07 6.92 -15.66
CA ALA A 49 20.23 7.05 -17.09
C ALA A 49 18.93 6.90 -17.90
N CYS A 50 17.81 6.50 -17.29
CA CYS A 50 16.58 6.22 -18.03
C CYS A 50 15.83 7.53 -18.38
N PRO A 51 15.77 7.94 -19.65
CA PRO A 51 15.19 9.24 -20.02
C PRO A 51 13.67 9.30 -19.79
N SER A 52 12.98 8.16 -19.86
CA SER A 52 11.55 8.05 -19.59
C SER A 52 11.20 7.83 -18.11
N GLY A 53 12.20 7.74 -17.22
CA GLY A 53 11.95 7.44 -15.81
C GLY A 53 11.28 6.07 -15.58
N ALA A 54 11.46 5.13 -16.52
CA ALA A 54 10.80 3.83 -16.48
C ALA A 54 11.42 2.85 -15.47
N ILE A 55 12.56 3.20 -14.86
CA ILE A 55 13.28 2.33 -13.91
C ILE A 55 13.31 3.01 -12.54
N SER A 56 12.89 2.28 -11.51
CA SER A 56 12.90 2.72 -10.11
C SER A 56 13.72 1.77 -9.26
N MET A 57 14.27 2.26 -8.16
CA MET A 57 14.96 1.44 -7.16
C MET A 57 13.99 1.02 -6.06
N MET A 58 13.77 -0.28 -5.92
CA MET A 58 12.88 -0.86 -4.91
C MET A 58 13.72 -1.50 -3.79
N PRO A 59 13.43 -1.23 -2.50
CA PRO A 59 14.05 -1.98 -1.41
C PRO A 59 13.66 -3.47 -1.47
N LEU A 60 14.56 -4.35 -1.02
CA LEU A 60 14.26 -5.78 -0.91
C LEU A 60 13.32 -6.06 0.27
N ASP A 61 13.61 -5.44 1.40
CA ASP A 61 12.78 -5.50 2.60
C ASP A 61 11.90 -4.26 2.64
N LEU A 62 10.59 -4.46 2.55
CA LEU A 62 9.62 -3.37 2.64
C LEU A 62 9.51 -2.89 4.10
N PRO A 63 9.22 -1.61 4.36
CA PRO A 63 8.90 -1.17 5.71
C PRO A 63 7.66 -1.90 6.24
N PRO A 64 7.52 -2.10 7.56
CA PRO A 64 6.33 -2.72 8.12
C PRO A 64 5.06 -1.95 7.74
N GLN A 65 3.94 -2.66 7.64
CA GLN A 65 2.65 -2.05 7.34
C GLN A 65 2.28 -1.05 8.43
N GLN A 66 1.89 0.16 8.02
CA GLN A 66 1.43 1.16 8.98
C GLN A 66 0.15 0.66 9.68
N PRO A 67 0.13 0.63 11.03
CA PRO A 67 -1.01 0.12 11.78
C PRO A 67 -2.22 1.02 11.61
N LYS A 68 -3.40 0.43 11.72
CA LYS A 68 -4.69 1.14 11.68
C LYS A 68 -5.50 0.76 12.90
N THR A 69 -6.19 1.73 13.48
CA THR A 69 -7.09 1.49 14.60
C THR A 69 -8.18 0.50 14.21
N SER A 70 -8.64 -0.30 15.16
CA SER A 70 -9.73 -1.27 14.96
C SER A 70 -11.02 -0.60 14.46
N ALA A 71 -11.30 0.63 14.91
CA ALA A 71 -12.45 1.41 14.44
C ALA A 71 -12.39 1.73 12.93
N VAL A 72 -11.20 2.08 12.41
CA VAL A 72 -11.00 2.35 10.97
C VAL A 72 -11.10 1.06 10.18
N LEU A 73 -10.50 -0.02 10.66
CA LEU A 73 -10.56 -1.33 10.01
C LEU A 73 -12.01 -1.82 9.90
N ALA A 74 -12.76 -1.81 11.01
CA ALA A 74 -14.15 -2.26 11.02
C ALA A 74 -15.03 -1.50 10.01
N ARG A 75 -14.86 -0.17 9.89
CA ARG A 75 -15.58 0.63 8.89
C ARG A 75 -15.14 0.37 7.47
N SER A 76 -13.85 0.11 7.26
CA SER A 76 -13.30 -0.23 5.94
C SER A 76 -13.84 -1.59 5.49
N ASP A 77 -13.84 -2.58 6.37
CA ASP A 77 -14.34 -3.92 6.08
C ASP A 77 -15.85 -3.91 5.79
N GLU A 78 -16.64 -3.17 6.59
CA GLU A 78 -18.08 -2.98 6.34
C GLU A 78 -18.33 -2.35 4.95
N LEU A 79 -17.54 -1.35 4.56
CA LEU A 79 -17.67 -0.71 3.26
C LEU A 79 -17.21 -1.63 2.12
N ALA A 80 -16.13 -2.39 2.33
CA ALA A 80 -15.66 -3.38 1.37
C ALA A 80 -16.74 -4.44 1.11
N GLU A 81 -17.34 -5.00 2.17
CA GLU A 81 -18.43 -5.98 2.02
C GLU A 81 -19.61 -5.42 1.22
N ARG A 82 -20.03 -4.18 1.51
CA ARG A 82 -21.08 -3.50 0.73
C ARG A 82 -20.70 -3.34 -0.73
N LYS A 83 -19.45 -3.00 -1.03
CA LYS A 83 -18.97 -2.88 -2.42
C LYS A 83 -18.93 -4.22 -3.14
N ALA A 84 -18.61 -5.31 -2.45
CA ALA A 84 -18.67 -6.66 -3.02
C ALA A 84 -20.13 -7.06 -3.34
N GLN A 85 -21.08 -6.71 -2.47
CA GLN A 85 -22.52 -6.94 -2.71
C GLN A 85 -23.03 -6.11 -3.89
N GLU A 86 -22.64 -4.83 -3.97
CA GLU A 86 -22.96 -3.92 -5.08
C GLU A 86 -22.41 -4.45 -6.41
N GLU A 87 -21.16 -4.91 -6.42
CA GLU A 87 -20.56 -5.55 -7.60
C GLU A 87 -21.36 -6.76 -8.04
N LEU A 88 -21.67 -7.69 -7.13
CA LEU A 88 -22.41 -8.91 -7.44
C LEU A 88 -23.80 -8.62 -8.01
N ALA A 89 -24.51 -7.63 -7.43
CA ALA A 89 -25.80 -7.20 -7.94
C ALA A 89 -25.69 -6.62 -9.36
N ALA A 90 -24.71 -5.75 -9.59
CA ALA A 90 -24.46 -5.14 -10.89
C ALA A 90 -24.03 -6.17 -11.96
N GLN A 91 -23.21 -7.16 -11.59
CA GLN A 91 -22.87 -8.27 -12.49
C GLN A 91 -24.09 -9.09 -12.89
N ARG A 92 -24.97 -9.41 -11.93
CA ARG A 92 -26.22 -10.15 -12.20
C ARG A 92 -27.13 -9.35 -13.13
N LEU A 93 -27.30 -8.05 -12.90
CA LEU A 93 -28.05 -7.16 -13.79
C LEU A 93 -27.44 -7.14 -15.19
N SER A 94 -26.11 -6.99 -15.29
CA SER A 94 -25.42 -7.00 -16.58
C SER A 94 -25.60 -8.32 -17.34
N ALA A 95 -25.61 -9.45 -16.65
CA ALA A 95 -25.73 -10.77 -17.28
C ALA A 95 -27.16 -11.11 -17.76
N HIS A 96 -28.19 -10.46 -17.19
CA HIS A 96 -29.59 -10.76 -17.47
C HIS A 96 -30.37 -9.56 -18.04
N ALA A 97 -29.70 -8.45 -18.36
CA ALA A 97 -30.35 -7.28 -18.93
C ALA A 97 -30.83 -7.57 -20.36
N GLU A 98 -32.13 -7.36 -20.61
CA GLU A 98 -32.71 -7.41 -21.96
C GLU A 98 -32.34 -6.17 -22.77
N ASP A 99 -32.17 -5.02 -22.11
CA ASP A 99 -31.75 -3.76 -22.72
C ASP A 99 -30.21 -3.63 -22.74
N GLU A 100 -29.64 -3.40 -23.92
CA GLU A 100 -28.19 -3.31 -24.10
C GLU A 100 -27.58 -2.12 -23.34
N ALA A 101 -28.27 -0.98 -23.27
CA ALA A 101 -27.76 0.19 -22.57
C ALA A 101 -27.68 -0.06 -21.06
N LEU A 102 -28.71 -0.69 -20.50
CA LEU A 102 -28.73 -1.15 -19.11
C LEU A 102 -27.63 -2.18 -18.85
N GLY A 103 -27.45 -3.15 -19.73
CA GLY A 103 -26.38 -4.16 -19.62
C GLY A 103 -24.99 -3.52 -19.55
N ARG A 104 -24.68 -2.59 -20.47
CA ARG A 104 -23.41 -1.84 -20.47
C ARG A 104 -23.22 -0.98 -19.22
N LEU A 105 -24.29 -0.30 -18.78
CA LEU A 105 -24.24 0.51 -17.55
C LEU A 105 -23.98 -0.36 -16.33
N ALA A 106 -24.68 -1.49 -16.19
CA ALA A 106 -24.49 -2.41 -15.08
C ALA A 106 -23.08 -3.03 -15.06
N ALA A 107 -22.51 -3.36 -16.22
CA ALA A 107 -21.12 -3.79 -16.33
C ALA A 107 -20.13 -2.72 -15.85
N ALA A 108 -20.38 -1.46 -16.21
CA ALA A 108 -19.57 -0.33 -15.74
C ALA A 108 -19.67 -0.13 -14.22
N VAL A 109 -20.88 -0.25 -13.65
CA VAL A 109 -21.10 -0.18 -12.19
C VAL A 109 -20.40 -1.32 -11.47
N ALA A 110 -20.47 -2.56 -11.98
CA ALA A 110 -19.75 -3.70 -11.41
C ALA A 110 -18.24 -3.44 -11.37
N ARG A 111 -17.67 -2.92 -12.47
CA ARG A 111 -16.24 -2.57 -12.51
C ARG A 111 -15.89 -1.44 -11.55
N ALA A 112 -16.73 -0.41 -11.45
CA ALA A 112 -16.52 0.70 -10.52
C ALA A 112 -16.56 0.24 -9.06
N ALA A 113 -17.55 -0.58 -8.68
CA ALA A 113 -17.67 -1.14 -7.34
C ALA A 113 -16.44 -1.99 -6.96
N ARG A 114 -15.92 -2.80 -7.89
CA ARG A 114 -14.69 -3.56 -7.71
C ARG A 114 -13.49 -2.68 -7.44
N LEU A 115 -13.26 -1.64 -8.24
CA LEU A 115 -12.10 -0.75 -8.09
C LEU A 115 -12.12 -0.04 -6.73
N VAL A 116 -13.30 0.43 -6.32
CA VAL A 116 -13.47 1.05 -4.99
C VAL A 116 -13.24 0.02 -3.88
N ASN A 117 -13.71 -1.22 -4.02
CA ASN A 117 -13.43 -2.28 -3.06
C ASN A 117 -11.92 -2.56 -2.94
N GLU A 118 -11.21 -2.73 -4.06
CA GLU A 118 -9.76 -2.94 -4.11
C GLU A 118 -8.99 -1.78 -3.42
N ASP A 119 -9.44 -0.54 -3.64
CA ASP A 119 -8.89 0.63 -2.95
C ASP A 119 -9.12 0.58 -1.44
N ILE A 120 -10.34 0.28 -1.00
CA ILE A 120 -10.66 0.16 0.44
C ILE A 120 -9.82 -0.93 1.09
N MET A 121 -9.69 -2.11 0.47
CA MET A 121 -8.89 -3.21 1.03
C MET A 121 -7.40 -2.85 1.13
N ARG A 122 -6.85 -2.15 0.12
CA ARG A 122 -5.50 -1.60 0.21
C ARG A 122 -5.37 -0.62 1.38
N GLU A 123 -6.32 0.30 1.50
CA GLU A 123 -6.39 1.26 2.60
C GLU A 123 -6.84 0.62 3.94
N ALA A 124 -7.25 -0.65 3.98
CA ALA A 124 -7.48 -1.41 5.20
C ALA A 124 -6.21 -2.15 5.68
N GLY A 125 -5.12 -2.10 4.92
CA GLY A 125 -3.82 -2.65 5.34
C GLY A 125 -3.26 -3.72 4.41
N TYR A 126 -3.97 -4.12 3.35
CA TYR A 126 -3.45 -5.06 2.36
C TYR A 126 -2.58 -4.38 1.28
N MET A 127 -1.79 -3.39 1.68
CA MET A 127 -0.96 -2.59 0.76
C MET A 127 0.39 -3.25 0.46
N LEU A 128 0.99 -3.91 1.45
CA LEU A 128 2.31 -4.50 1.32
C LEU A 128 2.23 -6.03 1.22
N PRO A 129 2.88 -6.67 0.24
CA PRO A 129 2.86 -8.13 0.12
C PRO A 129 3.60 -8.85 1.26
N GLN A 130 4.59 -8.19 1.89
CA GLN A 130 5.43 -8.79 2.92
C GLN A 130 4.84 -8.70 4.34
N SER A 131 3.71 -8.02 4.53
CA SER A 131 3.13 -7.75 5.86
C SER A 131 2.44 -8.96 6.48
N ALA A 132 2.23 -8.94 7.81
CA ALA A 132 1.63 -10.06 8.53
C ALA A 132 0.20 -10.36 8.10
N ASN A 133 -0.61 -9.34 7.81
CA ASN A 133 -2.00 -9.52 7.36
C ASN A 133 -2.08 -10.14 5.95
N ALA A 134 -1.17 -9.77 5.03
CA ALA A 134 -1.09 -10.40 3.72
C ALA A 134 -0.69 -11.88 3.85
N ARG A 135 0.26 -12.18 4.73
CA ARG A 135 0.66 -13.56 5.05
C ARG A 135 -0.48 -14.37 5.67
N ALA A 136 -1.17 -13.83 6.67
CA ALA A 136 -2.32 -14.48 7.30
C ALA A 136 -3.44 -14.80 6.28
N LEU A 137 -3.70 -13.90 5.33
CA LEU A 137 -4.64 -14.16 4.24
C LEU A 137 -4.18 -15.32 3.35
N LEU A 138 -2.90 -15.35 2.96
CA LEU A 138 -2.34 -16.43 2.15
C LEU A 138 -2.37 -17.77 2.91
N ASP A 139 -2.08 -17.78 4.20
CA ASP A 139 -2.17 -18.98 5.04
C ASP A 139 -3.62 -19.49 5.12
N ALA A 140 -4.59 -18.59 5.29
CA ALA A 140 -6.01 -18.95 5.25
C ALA A 140 -6.40 -19.54 3.88
N LEU A 141 -5.98 -18.92 2.77
CA LEU A 141 -6.23 -19.44 1.42
C LEU A 141 -5.53 -20.78 1.17
N ALA A 142 -4.37 -21.03 1.77
CA ALA A 142 -3.62 -22.28 1.61
C ALA A 142 -4.22 -23.45 2.41
N THR A 143 -4.98 -23.18 3.48
CA THR A 143 -5.43 -24.18 4.45
C THR A 143 -6.94 -24.34 4.56
N GLN A 144 -7.70 -23.24 4.43
CA GLN A 144 -9.16 -23.22 4.57
C GLN A 144 -9.81 -23.32 3.19
N SER A 145 -10.78 -24.23 3.02
CA SER A 145 -11.57 -24.30 1.79
C SER A 145 -12.65 -23.22 1.84
N LEU A 146 -12.30 -22.03 1.36
CA LEU A 146 -13.21 -20.86 1.26
C LEU A 146 -14.16 -20.99 0.06
N SER A 147 -13.80 -21.78 -0.94
CA SER A 147 -14.65 -22.17 -2.08
C SER A 147 -14.07 -23.42 -2.76
N ALA A 148 -14.85 -24.05 -3.65
CA ALA A 148 -14.38 -25.19 -4.45
C ALA A 148 -13.16 -24.84 -5.33
N ASP A 149 -13.06 -23.58 -5.76
CA ASP A 149 -12.01 -23.08 -6.64
C ASP A 149 -10.91 -22.30 -5.86
N ALA A 150 -10.80 -22.53 -4.54
CA ALA A 150 -9.83 -21.83 -3.72
C ALA A 150 -8.39 -22.10 -4.22
N PRO A 151 -7.55 -21.05 -4.41
CA PRO A 151 -6.25 -21.17 -5.06
C PRO A 151 -5.15 -21.65 -4.09
N HIS A 152 -5.38 -22.81 -3.46
CA HIS A 152 -4.52 -23.35 -2.40
C HIS A 152 -3.04 -23.46 -2.80
N GLU A 153 -2.78 -24.00 -3.99
CA GLU A 153 -1.42 -24.21 -4.48
C GLU A 153 -0.70 -22.88 -4.78
N VAL A 154 -1.41 -21.94 -5.40
CA VAL A 154 -0.87 -20.60 -5.67
C VAL A 154 -0.56 -19.89 -4.36
N ALA A 155 -1.43 -20.00 -3.34
CA ALA A 155 -1.19 -19.40 -2.03
C ALA A 155 0.10 -19.96 -1.37
N ARG A 156 0.33 -21.29 -1.44
CA ARG A 156 1.58 -21.91 -0.94
C ARG A 156 2.82 -21.39 -1.67
N GLN A 157 2.77 -21.32 -3.00
CA GLN A 157 3.88 -20.79 -3.79
C GLN A 157 4.20 -19.32 -3.46
N LEU A 158 3.18 -18.51 -3.15
CA LEU A 158 3.38 -17.13 -2.71
C LEU A 158 3.99 -17.06 -1.31
N LEU A 159 3.55 -17.92 -0.38
CA LEU A 159 4.12 -18.02 0.96
C LEU A 159 5.61 -18.40 0.94
N GLU A 160 6.06 -19.18 -0.04
CA GLU A 160 7.48 -19.52 -0.20
C GLU A 160 8.30 -18.38 -0.81
N ARG A 161 7.71 -17.61 -1.74
CA ARG A 161 8.42 -16.58 -2.52
C ARG A 161 8.48 -15.22 -1.83
N ILE A 162 7.49 -14.88 -1.03
CA ILE A 162 7.35 -13.55 -0.44
C ILE A 162 7.86 -13.59 1.00
N PRO A 163 9.00 -12.98 1.33
CA PRO A 163 9.47 -12.91 2.71
C PRO A 163 8.52 -12.07 3.56
N MET A 164 8.47 -12.35 4.86
CA MET A 164 7.73 -11.53 5.83
C MET A 164 8.64 -10.42 6.35
N ASN A 165 8.16 -9.18 6.36
CA ASN A 165 8.94 -8.02 6.81
C ASN A 165 8.66 -7.59 8.26
N GLU A 166 7.60 -8.13 8.84
CA GLU A 166 7.26 -7.97 10.25
C GLU A 166 7.84 -9.19 10.99
N GLY A 167 8.75 -8.98 11.95
CA GLY A 167 9.13 -10.05 12.87
C GLY A 167 7.89 -10.57 13.61
N GLN A 168 7.90 -11.79 14.12
CA GLN A 168 6.86 -12.28 15.03
C GLN A 168 6.80 -11.37 16.27
N ALA A 169 6.03 -10.28 16.20
CA ALA A 169 5.95 -9.26 17.23
C ALA A 169 4.46 -8.89 17.43
N ALA A 170 3.98 -9.31 18.59
CA ALA A 170 2.76 -8.95 19.30
C ALA A 170 1.42 -9.42 18.69
N GLU A 171 1.07 -10.68 18.99
CA GLU A 171 -0.28 -10.97 19.45
C GLU A 171 -0.66 -9.98 20.56
N GLY A 172 -1.84 -9.34 20.44
CA GLY A 172 -2.48 -8.66 21.56
C GLY A 172 -2.00 -7.23 21.80
N GLY A 173 -2.72 -6.29 21.23
CA GLY A 173 -2.72 -4.90 21.64
C GLY A 173 -3.69 -4.16 20.76
N ASP A 174 -4.68 -3.50 21.37
CA ASP A 174 -5.39 -2.41 20.73
C ASP A 174 -4.32 -1.38 20.31
N ASN A 175 -3.79 -1.54 19.11
CA ASN A 175 -2.81 -0.65 18.52
C ASN A 175 -3.57 0.61 18.08
N ASP A 176 -3.98 1.39 19.07
CA ASP A 176 -3.83 2.83 19.00
C ASP A 176 -2.40 3.07 18.49
N PRO A 177 -2.21 3.67 17.31
CA PRO A 177 -0.88 3.88 16.76
C PRO A 177 -0.09 4.63 17.84
N SER A 178 0.90 3.95 18.42
CA SER A 178 1.61 4.44 19.59
C SER A 178 1.95 5.92 19.41
N PRO A 179 1.68 6.77 20.43
CA PRO A 179 2.09 8.14 20.37
C PRO A 179 3.60 8.18 20.14
N ILE A 180 4.00 9.20 19.38
CA ILE A 180 5.36 9.73 19.24
C ILE A 180 6.09 9.54 20.59
N PRO A 181 7.37 9.08 20.60
CA PRO A 181 8.09 8.75 21.83
C PRO A 181 7.88 9.84 22.88
N ALA A 182 7.41 9.43 24.06
CA ALA A 182 7.06 10.30 25.18
C ALA A 182 8.30 11.08 25.68
N GLY A 183 8.67 12.14 24.97
CA GLY A 183 9.26 13.32 25.56
C GLY A 183 8.17 14.10 26.28
N ALA A 184 8.55 14.94 27.25
CA ALA A 184 7.60 15.85 27.88
C ALA A 184 6.94 16.73 26.79
N THR A 185 5.62 16.67 26.68
CA THR A 185 4.84 17.52 25.77
C THR A 185 4.22 18.69 26.56
N ALA A 186 4.05 19.81 25.89
CA ALA A 186 3.33 20.97 26.39
C ALA A 186 2.04 21.16 25.58
N THR A 187 0.93 21.37 26.29
CA THR A 187 -0.37 21.60 25.66
C THR A 187 -0.56 23.08 25.38
N TYR A 188 -1.03 23.41 24.18
CA TYR A 188 -1.32 24.79 23.76
C TYR A 188 -2.76 24.94 23.31
N ARG A 189 -3.35 26.10 23.61
CA ARG A 189 -4.60 26.59 23.04
C ARG A 189 -4.30 27.72 22.08
N CYS A 190 -4.80 27.63 20.85
CA CYS A 190 -4.71 28.72 19.88
C CYS A 190 -5.77 29.79 20.18
N LEU A 191 -5.34 31.02 20.44
CA LEU A 191 -6.23 32.15 20.72
C LEU A 191 -6.98 32.64 19.46
N MET A 192 -6.52 32.24 18.26
CA MET A 192 -7.15 32.63 16.99
C MET A 192 -8.30 31.71 16.56
N CYS A 193 -8.14 30.39 16.73
CA CYS A 193 -9.11 29.40 16.24
C CYS A 193 -9.67 28.46 17.32
N GLY A 194 -9.16 28.55 18.55
CA GLY A 194 -9.62 27.73 19.68
C GLY A 194 -9.07 26.29 19.71
N ALA A 195 -8.31 25.86 18.70
CA ALA A 195 -7.73 24.51 18.66
C ALA A 195 -6.78 24.26 19.84
N VAL A 196 -6.90 23.08 20.45
CA VAL A 196 -6.01 22.59 21.51
C VAL A 196 -5.15 21.47 20.93
N PHE A 197 -3.83 21.54 21.12
CA PHE A 197 -2.87 20.60 20.55
C PHE A 197 -1.62 20.47 21.42
N GLU A 198 -0.89 19.37 21.26
CA GLU A 198 0.34 19.09 22.01
C GLU A 198 1.58 19.34 21.16
N VAL A 199 2.64 19.85 21.79
CA VAL A 199 3.92 20.12 21.15
C VAL A 199 5.05 19.52 22.01
N PRO A 200 5.99 18.75 21.43
CA PRO A 200 7.16 18.25 22.15
C PRO A 200 8.01 19.36 22.77
N GLU A 201 8.54 19.15 23.98
CA GLU A 201 9.48 20.11 24.60
C GLU A 201 10.71 20.34 23.70
N GLY A 202 10.95 21.61 23.36
CA GLY A 202 12.06 22.04 22.50
C GLY A 202 11.66 22.38 21.07
N GLU A 203 10.43 22.09 20.65
CA GLU A 203 9.90 22.48 19.33
C GLU A 203 9.09 23.78 19.40
N GLU A 204 9.13 24.56 18.31
CA GLU A 204 8.37 25.80 18.20
C GLU A 204 6.88 25.48 17.99
N PRO A 205 5.96 25.95 18.87
CA PRO A 205 4.56 25.62 18.74
C PRO A 205 3.93 26.33 17.53
N VAL A 206 3.34 25.54 16.63
CA VAL A 206 2.60 26.02 15.45
C VAL A 206 1.21 25.39 15.46
N CYS A 207 0.17 26.22 15.37
CA CYS A 207 -1.20 25.70 15.31
C CYS A 207 -1.43 24.86 14.04
N PRO A 208 -1.84 23.59 14.14
CA PRO A 208 -2.02 22.72 12.97
C PRO A 208 -3.23 23.12 12.11
N VAL A 209 -4.12 23.95 12.63
CA VAL A 209 -5.34 24.39 11.94
C VAL A 209 -5.12 25.67 11.13
N CYS A 210 -4.50 26.68 11.74
CA CYS A 210 -4.39 28.02 11.14
C CYS A 210 -2.96 28.53 10.94
N GLY A 211 -1.95 27.78 11.39
CA GLY A 211 -0.53 28.16 11.25
C GLY A 211 -0.07 29.29 12.18
N ALA A 212 -0.90 29.74 13.13
CA ALA A 212 -0.53 30.76 14.11
C ALA A 212 0.66 30.31 14.99
N ARG A 213 1.52 31.27 15.35
CA ARG A 213 2.77 31.08 16.13
C ARG A 213 2.89 32.13 17.24
N GLY A 214 3.81 31.91 18.17
CA GLY A 214 4.20 32.91 19.17
C GLY A 214 3.06 33.33 20.10
N SER A 215 2.83 34.63 20.25
CA SER A 215 1.85 35.22 21.19
C SER A 215 0.39 34.82 20.94
N SER A 216 0.09 34.21 19.80
CA SER A 216 -1.24 33.70 19.46
C SER A 216 -1.53 32.32 20.05
N LEU A 217 -0.59 31.74 20.80
CA LEU A 217 -0.69 30.43 21.43
C LEU A 217 -0.50 30.56 22.95
N GLU A 218 -1.45 30.04 23.72
CA GLU A 218 -1.42 30.02 25.18
C GLU A 218 -1.08 28.60 25.66
N LYS A 219 0.00 28.44 26.45
CA LYS A 219 0.33 27.15 27.08
C LYS A 219 -0.64 26.91 28.25
N ILE A 220 -1.29 25.74 28.27
CA ILE A 220 -2.28 25.33 29.28
C ILE A 220 -1.84 24.07 30.02
#